data_AF-A0A6G2DAL3-F1
#
_entry.id   AF-A0A6G2DAL3-F1
#
_cell.length_a   1.000
_cell.length_b   1.000
_cell.length_c   1.000
_cell.angle_alpha   90.00
_cell.angle_beta   90.00
_cell.angle_gamma   90.00
#
_symmetry.space_group_name_H-M   'P 1'
#
loop_
_entity.id
_entity.type
_entity.pdbx_description
1 polymer ?
#
loop_
_entity_poly.entity_id
_entity_poly.type
_entity_poly.pdbx_seq_one_letter_code
_entity_poly.pdbx_strand_id
1 'polypeptide(L)'
;GTPHHTITPIARKRDGQFELDLVLRDNQTSAEHPDGIYHPHKDVQHIKKENIGLIEVMGLAILPPRLKEEVEQVASYLVGEAVTVADYHQEWADQLKSQHPDLTDKEKALAIVKDSVGAIFARVLEDAGVYKQTEQGQTAFMRFVEQVGILLD
;
A
#
# COMPACT_ATOMS: atom_id res chain seq x y z
N GLY A 1 -8.73 28.07 7.78
CA GLY A 1 -8.11 26.78 8.15
C GLY A 1 -6.76 26.66 7.48
N THR A 2 -5.93 25.74 7.94
CA THR A 2 -4.66 25.41 7.28
C THR A 2 -4.97 24.61 6.00
N PRO A 3 -4.41 24.97 4.84
CA PRO A 3 -4.58 24.17 3.63
C PRO A 3 -3.88 22.81 3.76
N HIS A 4 -4.62 21.71 3.59
CA HIS A 4 -4.07 20.35 3.64
C HIS A 4 -4.30 19.54 2.35
N HIS A 5 -5.19 20.03 1.47
CA HIS A 5 -5.62 19.31 0.27
C HIS A 5 -4.81 19.79 -0.93
N THR A 6 -4.33 18.84 -1.74
CA THR A 6 -3.63 19.15 -2.98
C THR A 6 -3.90 18.07 -4.02
N ILE A 7 -3.46 18.33 -5.25
CA ILE A 7 -3.63 17.44 -6.38
C ILE A 7 -2.30 17.40 -7.13
N THR A 8 -1.94 16.23 -7.65
CA THR A 8 -0.84 16.13 -8.62
C THR A 8 -1.39 15.69 -9.97
N PRO A 9 -1.48 16.62 -10.93
CA PRO A 9 -1.87 16.31 -12.29
C PRO A 9 -0.71 15.64 -13.03
N ILE A 10 -1.01 14.58 -13.77
CA ILE A 10 -0.08 13.91 -14.67
C ILE A 10 -0.66 14.03 -16.08
N ALA A 11 -0.12 14.96 -16.87
CA ALA A 11 -0.59 15.26 -18.21
C ALA A 11 0.24 14.53 -19.26
N ARG A 12 -0.41 13.95 -20.26
CA ARG A 12 0.25 13.33 -21.42
C ARG A 12 -0.53 13.61 -22.70
N LYS A 13 0.16 13.54 -23.85
CA LYS A 13 -0.47 13.59 -25.17
C LYS A 13 -0.34 12.23 -25.83
N ARG A 14 -1.47 11.60 -26.15
CA ARG A 14 -1.54 10.26 -26.74
C ARG A 14 -2.55 10.29 -27.90
N ASP A 15 -2.15 9.75 -29.05
CA ASP A 15 -3.00 9.66 -30.25
C ASP A 15 -3.65 11.01 -30.64
N GLY A 16 -2.90 12.10 -30.48
CA GLY A 16 -3.35 13.47 -30.76
C GLY A 16 -4.20 14.12 -29.67
N GLN A 17 -4.62 13.38 -28.64
CA GLN A 17 -5.48 13.82 -27.54
C GLN A 17 -4.67 14.09 -26.26
N PHE A 18 -5.14 14.99 -25.41
CA PHE A 18 -4.58 15.22 -24.09
C PHE A 18 -5.29 14.33 -23.06
N GLU A 19 -4.53 13.61 -22.26
CA GLU A 19 -5.00 12.81 -21.13
C GLU A 19 -4.43 13.40 -19.84
N LEU A 20 -5.22 13.38 -18.77
CA LEU A 20 -4.84 13.92 -17.47
C LEU A 20 -5.26 12.95 -16.37
N ASP A 21 -4.28 12.37 -15.67
CA ASP A 21 -4.55 11.65 -14.42
C ASP A 21 -4.48 12.62 -13.25
N LEU A 22 -5.41 12.49 -12.31
CA LEU A 22 -5.53 13.35 -11.16
C LEU A 22 -5.26 12.56 -9.89
N VAL A 23 -4.09 12.79 -9.29
CA VAL A 23 -3.72 12.19 -8.00
C VAL A 23 -4.18 13.10 -6.87
N LEU A 24 -5.27 12.74 -6.20
CA LEU A 24 -5.76 13.46 -5.02
C LEU A 24 -4.85 13.19 -3.82
N ARG A 25 -4.57 14.24 -3.03
CA ARG A 25 -3.70 14.16 -1.86
C ARG A 25 -4.27 14.96 -0.70
N ASP A 26 -4.04 14.44 0.50
CA ASP A 26 -4.40 15.11 1.74
C ASP A 26 -3.31 14.85 2.79
N ASN A 27 -2.76 15.92 3.36
CA ASN A 27 -1.70 15.90 4.36
C ASN A 27 -2.22 16.09 5.79
N GLN A 28 -3.51 15.87 6.05
CA GLN A 28 -4.06 15.91 7.39
C GLN A 28 -3.48 14.78 8.26
N THR A 29 -3.26 15.11 9.52
CA THR A 29 -2.86 14.17 10.58
C THR A 29 -3.92 14.17 11.68
N SER A 30 -3.90 13.15 12.52
CA SER A 30 -4.72 13.09 13.74
C SER A 30 -3.88 12.57 14.91
N ALA A 31 -4.43 12.63 16.13
CA ALA A 31 -3.76 12.01 17.28
C ALA A 31 -3.60 10.50 17.12
N GLU A 32 -4.52 9.86 16.39
CA GLU A 32 -4.47 8.43 16.05
C GLU A 32 -3.48 8.13 14.91
N HIS A 33 -3.41 9.02 13.92
CA HIS A 33 -2.53 8.91 12.75
C HIS A 33 -1.58 10.11 12.66
N PRO A 34 -0.53 10.14 13.51
CA PRO A 34 0.42 11.26 13.54
C PRO A 34 1.26 11.34 12.26
N ASP A 35 1.50 10.21 11.59
CA ASP A 35 2.24 10.14 10.34
C ASP A 35 1.38 10.56 9.11
N GLY A 36 0.06 10.71 9.29
CA GLY A 36 -0.89 11.10 8.24
C GLY A 36 -2.13 10.21 8.20
N ILE A 37 -3.30 10.81 8.05
CA ILE A 37 -4.57 10.07 7.89
C ILE A 37 -4.56 9.24 6.60
N TYR A 38 -3.89 9.74 5.55
CA TYR A 38 -3.75 9.11 4.24
C TYR A 38 -2.34 8.54 3.99
N HIS A 39 -1.70 8.08 5.06
CA HIS A 39 -0.38 7.46 5.04
C HIS A 39 -0.51 5.99 5.49
N PRO A 40 0.37 5.05 5.08
CA PRO A 40 0.41 3.71 5.66
C PRO A 40 0.30 3.71 7.20
N HIS A 41 -0.70 3.01 7.73
CA HIS A 41 -0.92 2.92 9.17
C HIS A 41 0.01 1.90 9.82
N LYS A 42 0.09 1.96 11.14
CA LYS A 42 1.10 1.26 11.95
C LYS A 42 1.14 -0.26 11.69
N ASP A 43 0.00 -0.87 11.42
CA ASP A 43 -0.15 -2.30 11.13
C ASP A 43 0.57 -2.75 9.86
N VAL A 44 0.79 -1.86 8.88
CA VAL A 44 1.42 -2.21 7.59
C VAL A 44 2.81 -1.59 7.39
N GLN A 45 3.24 -0.69 8.28
CA GLN A 45 4.52 0.03 8.18
C GLN A 45 5.75 -0.89 8.19
N HIS A 46 5.64 -2.13 8.68
CA HIS A 46 6.75 -3.09 8.60
C HIS A 46 7.11 -3.41 7.13
N ILE A 47 6.13 -3.52 6.23
CA ILE A 47 6.35 -3.69 4.79
C ILE A 47 6.63 -2.34 4.12
N LYS A 48 5.76 -1.35 4.32
CA LYS A 48 5.85 -0.06 3.61
C LYS A 48 5.51 1.08 4.55
N LYS A 49 6.55 1.81 4.97
CA LYS A 49 6.42 3.01 5.81
C LYS A 49 6.54 4.30 5.00
N GLU A 50 7.14 4.30 3.83
CA GLU A 50 7.26 5.54 3.06
C GLU A 50 5.92 5.90 2.41
N ASN A 51 5.75 7.19 2.09
CA ASN A 51 4.59 7.69 1.37
C ASN A 51 4.37 6.92 0.05
N ILE A 52 3.10 6.78 -0.33
CA ILE A 52 2.72 6.32 -1.67
C ILE A 52 3.07 7.42 -2.68
N GLY A 53 3.97 7.09 -3.60
CA GLY A 53 4.51 8.00 -4.60
C GLY A 53 3.74 7.96 -5.92
N LEU A 54 4.27 8.68 -6.91
CA LEU A 54 3.67 8.74 -8.24
C LEU A 54 3.68 7.38 -8.95
N ILE A 55 4.67 6.53 -8.69
CA ILE A 55 4.82 5.26 -9.40
C ILE A 55 3.73 4.28 -8.95
N GLU A 56 3.50 4.22 -7.63
CA GLU A 56 2.46 3.42 -7.01
C GLU A 56 1.06 3.87 -7.42
N VAL A 57 0.81 5.19 -7.43
CA VAL A 57 -0.48 5.73 -7.88
C VAL A 57 -0.75 5.42 -9.35
N MET A 58 0.29 5.33 -10.18
CA MET A 58 0.17 4.96 -11.58
C MET A 58 0.05 3.43 -11.81
N GLY A 59 -0.09 2.65 -10.74
CA GLY A 59 -0.39 1.22 -10.81
C GLY A 59 0.83 0.30 -10.72
N LEU A 60 2.02 0.84 -10.41
CA LEU A 60 3.22 0.02 -10.19
C LEU A 60 3.65 0.07 -8.72
N ALA A 61 3.49 -1.03 -8.01
CA ALA A 61 3.98 -1.15 -6.64
C ALA A 61 5.52 -1.16 -6.59
N ILE A 62 6.11 -0.23 -5.84
CA ILE A 62 7.55 -0.25 -5.52
C ILE A 62 7.72 -0.57 -4.03
N LEU A 63 8.44 -1.66 -3.80
CA LEU A 63 8.80 -2.12 -2.47
C LEU A 63 10.15 -1.52 -2.04
N PRO A 64 10.35 -1.25 -0.73
CA PRO A 64 11.65 -0.87 -0.19
C PRO A 64 12.74 -1.88 -0.59
N PRO A 65 13.94 -1.44 -1.04
CA PRO A 65 15.01 -2.35 -1.45
C PRO A 65 15.39 -3.39 -0.38
N ARG A 66 15.27 -3.02 0.91
CA ARG A 66 15.49 -3.90 2.06
C ARG A 66 14.60 -5.16 2.06
N LEU A 67 13.38 -5.05 1.54
CA LEU A 67 12.44 -6.17 1.55
C LEU A 67 12.92 -7.34 0.70
N LYS A 68 13.83 -7.12 -0.25
CA LYS A 68 14.40 -8.20 -1.04
C LYS A 68 15.09 -9.25 -0.16
N GLU A 69 15.87 -8.80 0.82
CA GLU A 69 16.59 -9.68 1.74
C GLU A 69 15.66 -10.15 2.88
N GLU A 70 14.81 -9.25 3.39
CA GLU A 70 13.92 -9.54 4.52
C GLU A 70 12.86 -10.59 4.16
N VAL A 71 12.33 -10.57 2.93
CA VAL A 71 11.39 -11.60 2.43
C VAL A 71 12.04 -12.99 2.40
N GLU A 72 13.31 -13.07 2.00
CA GLU A 72 14.05 -14.33 2.02
C GLU A 72 14.29 -14.82 3.46
N GLN A 73 14.64 -13.91 4.37
CA GLN A 73 14.82 -14.25 5.79
C GLN A 73 13.53 -14.77 6.42
N VAL A 74 12.39 -14.12 6.16
CA VAL A 74 11.10 -14.60 6.66
C VAL A 74 10.77 -15.96 6.07
N ALA A 75 10.96 -16.18 4.76
CA ALA A 75 10.73 -17.48 4.14
C ALA A 75 11.62 -18.59 4.75
N SER A 76 12.88 -18.28 5.10
CA SER A 76 13.79 -19.23 5.77
C SER A 76 13.32 -19.55 7.18
N TYR A 77 12.84 -18.52 7.90
CA TYR A 77 12.28 -18.68 9.23
C TYR A 77 11.04 -19.59 9.24
N LEU A 78 10.17 -19.48 8.22
CA LEU A 78 8.97 -20.32 8.09
C LEU A 78 9.32 -21.81 8.01
N VAL A 79 10.38 -22.17 7.29
CA VAL A 79 10.84 -23.57 7.14
C VAL A 79 11.75 -24.07 8.27
N GLY A 80 11.95 -23.26 9.31
CA GLY A 80 12.70 -23.63 10.50
C GLY A 80 14.22 -23.48 10.40
N GLU A 81 14.73 -22.76 9.40
CA GLU A 81 16.14 -22.42 9.34
C GLU A 81 16.54 -21.45 10.46
N ALA A 82 17.78 -21.57 10.94
CA ALA A 82 18.33 -20.68 11.95
C ALA A 82 18.73 -19.34 11.30
N VAL A 83 17.75 -18.45 11.16
CA VAL A 83 17.92 -17.08 10.64
C VAL A 83 17.35 -16.06 11.60
N THR A 84 17.86 -14.83 11.54
CA THR A 84 17.31 -13.71 12.29
C THR A 84 16.33 -12.95 11.40
N VAL A 85 15.07 -12.89 11.83
CA VAL A 85 14.06 -12.01 11.24
C VAL A 85 14.18 -10.65 11.92
N ALA A 86 14.06 -9.56 11.15
CA ALA A 86 14.05 -8.22 11.73
C ALA A 86 12.90 -8.07 12.74
N ASP A 87 13.14 -7.41 13.88
CA ASP A 87 12.17 -7.35 15.00
C ASP A 87 10.76 -6.90 14.57
N TYR A 88 10.68 -5.94 13.66
CA TYR A 88 9.41 -5.40 13.15
C TYR A 88 8.67 -6.34 12.18
N HIS A 89 9.30 -7.44 11.75
CA HIS A 89 8.69 -8.52 10.98
C HIS A 89 8.38 -9.76 11.83
N GLN A 90 8.87 -9.85 13.06
CA GLN A 90 8.79 -11.07 13.86
C GLN A 90 7.34 -11.52 14.09
N GLU A 91 6.47 -10.61 14.51
CA GLU A 91 5.05 -10.92 14.73
C GLU A 91 4.37 -11.44 13.45
N TRP A 92 4.63 -10.79 12.32
CA TRP A 92 4.12 -11.21 11.01
C TRP A 92 4.67 -12.59 10.60
N ALA A 93 5.96 -12.83 10.79
CA ALA A 93 6.60 -14.11 10.49
C ALA A 93 6.04 -15.25 11.35
N ASP A 94 5.78 -14.99 12.63
CA ASP A 94 5.17 -15.94 13.56
C ASP A 94 3.73 -16.27 13.17
N GLN A 95 2.95 -15.27 12.76
CA GLN A 95 1.59 -15.47 12.25
C GLN A 95 1.61 -16.37 11.01
N LEU A 96 2.45 -16.07 10.01
CA LEU A 96 2.59 -16.90 8.82
C LEU A 96 3.02 -18.34 9.16
N LYS A 97 3.97 -18.51 10.08
CA LYS A 97 4.42 -19.83 10.52
C LYS A 97 3.31 -20.62 11.20
N SER A 98 2.50 -19.97 12.03
CA SER A 98 1.35 -20.60 12.70
C SER A 98 0.24 -21.03 11.71
N GLN A 99 0.08 -20.31 10.60
CA GLN A 99 -0.87 -20.64 9.53
C GLN A 99 -0.37 -21.78 8.64
N HIS A 100 0.95 -22.03 8.64
CA HIS A 100 1.61 -23.04 7.82
C HIS A 100 2.57 -23.93 8.63
N PRO A 101 2.08 -24.67 9.65
CA PRO A 101 2.94 -25.36 10.62
C PRO A 101 3.82 -26.47 10.03
N ASP A 102 3.38 -27.11 8.94
CA ASP A 102 4.08 -28.22 8.29
C ASP A 102 4.93 -27.78 7.09
N LEU A 103 5.14 -26.47 6.92
CA LEU A 103 5.87 -25.91 5.79
C LEU A 103 7.37 -26.16 5.92
N THR A 104 7.92 -26.93 4.98
CA THR A 104 9.36 -27.27 4.92
C THR A 104 10.01 -26.90 3.59
N ASP A 105 9.19 -26.59 2.59
CA ASP A 105 9.62 -26.24 1.23
C ASP A 105 9.88 -24.74 1.14
N LYS A 106 11.15 -24.39 0.92
CA LYS A 106 11.62 -23.01 0.86
C LYS A 106 11.02 -22.22 -0.30
N GLU A 107 10.79 -22.83 -1.46
CA GLU A 107 10.19 -22.14 -2.61
C GLU A 107 8.71 -21.82 -2.33
N LYS A 108 7.98 -22.75 -1.72
CA LYS A 108 6.60 -22.51 -1.28
C LYS A 108 6.53 -21.44 -0.19
N ALA A 109 7.46 -21.45 0.77
CA ALA A 109 7.55 -20.41 1.77
C ALA A 109 7.78 -19.04 1.15
N LEU A 110 8.67 -18.93 0.16
CA LEU A 110 8.91 -17.69 -0.55
C LEU A 110 7.66 -17.19 -1.28
N ALA A 111 6.88 -18.08 -1.91
CA ALA A 111 5.62 -17.73 -2.56
C ALA A 111 4.60 -17.19 -1.54
N ILE A 112 4.40 -17.89 -0.42
CA ILE A 112 3.50 -17.45 0.67
C ILE A 112 3.89 -16.07 1.20
N VAL A 113 5.18 -15.85 1.44
CA VAL A 113 5.66 -14.56 1.95
C VAL A 113 5.42 -13.46 0.91
N LYS A 114 5.66 -13.71 -0.38
CA LYS A 114 5.38 -12.74 -1.45
C LYS A 114 3.90 -12.41 -1.57
N ASP A 115 3.02 -13.40 -1.49
CA ASP A 115 1.58 -13.21 -1.51
C ASP A 115 1.12 -12.37 -0.31
N SER A 116 1.66 -12.66 0.87
CA SER A 116 1.39 -11.89 2.09
C SER A 116 1.88 -10.44 1.98
N VAL A 117 3.09 -10.21 1.44
CA VAL A 117 3.60 -8.86 1.14
C VAL A 117 2.66 -8.13 0.17
N GLY A 118 2.17 -8.81 -0.87
CA GLY A 118 1.21 -8.25 -1.81
C GLY A 118 -0.10 -7.83 -1.14
N ALA A 119 -0.64 -8.68 -0.26
CA ALA A 119 -1.86 -8.38 0.50
C ALA A 119 -1.65 -7.19 1.46
N ILE A 120 -0.52 -7.14 2.18
CA ILE A 120 -0.19 -6.02 3.06
C ILE A 120 -0.01 -4.73 2.24
N PHE A 121 0.62 -4.79 1.07
CA PHE A 121 0.78 -3.63 0.21
C PHE A 121 -0.57 -3.13 -0.33
N ALA A 122 -1.50 -4.02 -0.68
CA ALA A 122 -2.86 -3.64 -1.05
C ALA A 122 -3.55 -2.87 0.09
N ARG A 123 -3.41 -3.34 1.34
CA ARG A 123 -3.89 -2.65 2.54
C ARG A 123 -3.25 -1.27 2.72
N VAL A 124 -1.96 -1.11 2.44
CA VAL A 124 -1.27 0.20 2.44
C VAL A 124 -1.96 1.19 1.47
N LEU A 125 -2.35 0.72 0.28
CA LEU A 125 -3.02 1.57 -0.71
C LEU A 125 -4.41 2.03 -0.24
N GLU A 126 -5.10 1.22 0.56
CA GLU A 126 -6.40 1.58 1.15
C GLU A 126 -6.28 2.73 2.17
N ASP A 127 -5.16 2.78 2.92
CA ASP A 127 -4.86 3.92 3.80
C ASP A 127 -4.59 5.19 2.99
N ALA A 128 -3.83 5.07 1.90
CA ALA A 128 -3.48 6.20 1.05
C ALA A 128 -4.65 6.77 0.21
N GLY A 129 -5.68 5.97 -0.05
CA GLY A 129 -6.84 6.40 -0.84
C GLY A 129 -7.62 7.55 -0.20
N VAL A 130 -7.78 8.67 -0.91
CA VAL A 130 -8.57 9.83 -0.46
C VAL A 130 -10.06 9.46 -0.30
N TYR A 131 -10.60 8.77 -1.30
CA TYR A 131 -11.91 8.14 -1.21
C TYR A 131 -11.73 6.66 -0.88
N LYS A 132 -12.31 6.25 0.25
CA LYS A 132 -12.19 4.86 0.74
C LYS A 132 -13.02 3.90 -0.11
N GLN A 133 -12.62 2.64 -0.15
CA GLN A 133 -13.38 1.55 -0.80
C GLN A 133 -14.57 1.09 0.06
N THR A 134 -15.34 2.07 0.54
CA THR A 134 -16.59 1.90 1.26
C THR A 134 -17.71 2.54 0.46
N GLU A 135 -18.97 2.18 0.74
CA GLU A 135 -20.13 2.78 0.07
C GLU A 135 -20.14 4.31 0.20
N GLN A 136 -19.78 4.84 1.38
CA GLN A 136 -19.67 6.27 1.61
C GLN A 136 -18.55 6.90 0.77
N GLY A 137 -17.38 6.25 0.70
CA GLY A 137 -16.24 6.74 -0.06
C GLY A 137 -16.50 6.74 -1.57
N GLN A 138 -17.10 5.68 -2.10
CA GLN A 138 -17.51 5.59 -3.51
C GLN A 138 -18.57 6.64 -3.86
N THR A 139 -19.58 6.82 -3.00
CA THR A 139 -20.59 7.88 -3.19
C THR A 139 -19.94 9.27 -3.19
N ALA A 140 -18.98 9.51 -2.29
CA ALA A 140 -18.25 10.77 -2.23
C ALA A 140 -17.37 11.01 -3.47
N PHE A 141 -16.74 9.95 -3.99
CA PHE A 141 -15.98 10.01 -5.23
C PHE A 141 -16.89 10.39 -6.41
N MET A 142 -18.07 9.76 -6.52
CA MET A 142 -19.01 10.08 -7.60
C MET A 142 -19.50 11.54 -7.54
N ARG A 143 -19.77 12.07 -6.35
CA ARG A 143 -20.07 13.51 -6.19
C ARG A 143 -18.93 14.40 -6.69
N PHE A 144 -17.68 14.00 -6.46
CA PHE A 144 -16.53 14.74 -6.99
C PHE A 144 -16.48 14.68 -8.51
N VAL A 145 -16.65 13.49 -9.11
CA VAL A 145 -16.66 13.30 -10.57
C VAL A 145 -17.77 14.13 -11.24
N GLU A 146 -18.97 14.15 -10.67
CA GLU A 146 -20.09 15.00 -11.10
C GLU A 146 -19.73 16.49 -10.99
N GLN A 147 -19.18 16.91 -9.85
CA GLN A 147 -18.80 18.30 -9.61
C GLN A 147 -17.74 18.82 -10.59
N VAL A 148 -16.83 17.96 -11.07
CA VAL A 148 -15.80 18.34 -12.07
C VAL A 148 -16.26 18.14 -13.52
N GLY A 149 -17.49 17.69 -13.75
CA GLY A 149 -18.08 17.55 -15.08
C GLY A 149 -17.49 16.42 -15.93
N ILE A 150 -17.02 15.34 -15.31
CA ILE A 150 -16.47 14.17 -16.05
C ILE A 150 -17.59 13.23 -16.51
N LEU A 151 -18.73 13.19 -15.82
CA LEU A 151 -19.90 12.46 -16.29
C LEU A 151 -20.59 13.26 -17.40
N LEU A 152 -20.83 12.60 -18.53
CA LEU A 152 -21.74 13.11 -19.55
C LEU A 152 -23.17 12.89 -19.05
N ASP A 153 -24.05 13.88 -19.27
CA ASP A 153 -25.50 13.76 -19.06
C ASP A 153 -26.08 12.49 -19.72
#